data_AF-A0A9D5Y385-F1
#
_entry.id   AF-A0A9D5Y385-F1
#
_cell.length_a   1.000
_cell.length_b   1.000
_cell.length_c   1.000
_cell.angle_alpha   90.00
_cell.angle_beta   90.00
_cell.angle_gamma   90.00
#
_symmetry.space_group_name_H-M   'P 1'
#
loop_
_entity.id
_entity.type
_entity.pdbx_description
1 polymer ?
#
loop_
_entity_poly.entity_id
_entity_poly.type
_entity_poly.pdbx_seq_one_letter_code
_entity_poly.pdbx_strand_id
1 'polypeptide(L)'
;MSVTQLSSQVDSSRAALESIDHLTKKICGLWGSPELNIFVRELIFDSRDGSRQGFPIEIAAELVFLAETNVMVRAIRLAKRLNIPFGEACKKIEAEDSLPVKVDSFSSPTVSRTPVTQKARTAQEKTGSRADEPLSLFHILTNKWLWAMIFAGASYRYLWPWFSATYL
;
A
#
# COMPACT_ATOMS: atom_id res chain seq x y z
N MET A 1 -4.57 33.13 42.46
CA MET A 1 -4.53 32.36 41.20
C MET A 1 -5.94 32.35 40.65
N SER A 2 -6.19 33.16 39.62
CA SER A 2 -7.53 33.45 39.13
C SER A 2 -8.04 32.33 38.21
N VAL A 3 -9.30 31.94 38.37
CA VAL A 3 -10.00 30.89 37.59
C VAL A 3 -9.84 31.06 36.07
N THR A 4 -9.63 32.29 35.61
CA THR A 4 -9.41 32.67 34.21
C THR A 4 -8.13 32.09 33.58
N GLN A 5 -7.09 31.79 34.37
CA GLN A 5 -5.86 31.17 33.83
C GLN A 5 -5.97 29.65 33.67
N LEU A 6 -6.98 29.01 34.28
CA LEU A 6 -7.14 27.56 34.19
C LEU A 6 -7.83 27.15 32.87
N SER A 7 -8.70 27.98 32.29
CA SER A 7 -9.40 27.64 31.04
C SER A 7 -8.49 27.69 29.81
N SER A 8 -7.53 28.62 29.76
CA SER A 8 -6.60 28.74 28.62
C SER A 8 -5.61 27.57 28.50
N GLN A 9 -5.43 26.80 29.58
CA GLN A 9 -4.51 25.66 29.59
C GLN A 9 -5.19 24.34 29.18
N VAL A 10 -6.52 24.25 29.29
CA VAL A 10 -7.30 23.08 28.87
C VAL A 10 -7.39 22.99 27.35
N ASP A 11 -7.44 24.14 26.66
CA ASP A 11 -7.45 24.19 25.19
C ASP A 11 -6.12 23.72 24.57
N SER A 12 -5.00 23.81 25.30
CA SER A 12 -3.69 23.36 24.84
C SER A 12 -3.54 21.83 24.75
N SER A 13 -4.48 21.05 25.29
CA SER A 13 -4.42 19.58 25.30
C SER A 13 -5.23 18.93 24.17
N ARG A 14 -6.00 19.71 23.39
CA ARG A 14 -6.85 19.18 22.32
C ARG A 14 -6.08 19.13 21.01
N ALA A 15 -6.25 18.05 20.26
CA ALA A 15 -5.69 17.93 18.91
C ALA A 15 -6.33 18.97 17.99
N ALA A 16 -5.59 19.46 16.98
CA ALA A 16 -6.09 20.49 16.07
C ALA A 16 -7.37 20.04 15.34
N LEU A 17 -7.48 18.75 15.03
CA LEU A 17 -8.63 18.12 14.42
C LEU A 17 -9.89 18.15 15.29
N GLU A 18 -9.74 18.17 16.62
CA GLU A 18 -10.87 18.26 17.56
C GLU A 18 -11.55 19.63 17.55
N SER A 19 -10.94 20.64 16.91
CA SER A 19 -11.61 21.92 16.68
C SER A 19 -12.78 21.83 15.69
N ILE A 20 -12.87 20.73 14.92
CA ILE A 20 -13.89 20.51 13.89
C ILE A 20 -14.79 19.31 14.26
N ASP A 21 -15.76 19.55 15.15
CA ASP A 21 -16.62 18.52 15.74
C ASP A 21 -17.24 17.53 14.74
N HIS A 22 -17.75 18.00 13.60
CA HIS A 22 -18.40 17.16 12.61
C HIS A 22 -17.41 16.25 11.87
N LEU A 23 -16.18 16.73 11.67
CA LEU A 23 -15.09 15.97 11.07
C LEU A 23 -14.63 14.87 12.04
N THR A 24 -14.42 15.20 13.32
CA THR A 24 -14.07 14.23 14.36
C THR A 24 -15.12 13.13 14.47
N LYS A 25 -16.42 13.48 14.56
CA LYS A 25 -17.51 12.50 14.63
C LYS A 25 -17.52 11.55 13.44
N LYS A 26 -17.30 12.07 12.23
CA LYS A 26 -17.23 11.26 11.01
C LYS A 26 -16.02 10.31 11.04
N ILE A 27 -14.86 10.80 11.45
CA ILE A 27 -13.64 9.98 11.57
C ILE A 27 -13.82 8.86 12.59
N CYS A 28 -14.40 9.15 13.77
CA CYS A 28 -14.72 8.12 14.76
C CYS A 28 -15.67 7.05 14.21
N GLY A 29 -16.65 7.43 13.39
CA GLY A 29 -17.59 6.50 12.76
C GLY A 29 -16.95 5.59 11.70
N LEU A 30 -15.87 6.03 11.06
CA LEU A 30 -15.14 5.28 10.02
C LEU A 30 -13.89 4.57 10.58
N TRP A 31 -13.63 4.66 11.88
CA TRP A 31 -12.39 4.17 12.46
C TRP A 31 -12.20 2.66 12.28
N GLY A 32 -11.03 2.26 11.79
CA GLY A 32 -10.69 0.86 11.55
C GLY A 32 -11.28 0.28 10.26
N SER A 33 -11.87 1.10 9.39
CA SER A 33 -12.47 0.71 8.12
C SER A 33 -11.71 1.31 6.92
N PRO A 34 -11.78 0.71 5.72
CA PRO A 34 -11.15 1.28 4.51
C PRO A 34 -11.73 2.63 4.11
N GLU A 35 -13.00 2.88 4.43
CA GLU A 35 -13.71 4.10 4.09
C GLU A 35 -13.09 5.35 4.74
N LEU A 36 -12.42 5.22 5.90
CA LEU A 36 -11.71 6.34 6.50
C LEU A 36 -10.58 6.85 5.59
N ASN A 37 -9.79 5.95 4.99
CA ASN A 37 -8.68 6.33 4.12
C ASN A 37 -9.18 6.96 2.81
N ILE A 38 -10.31 6.46 2.29
CA ILE A 38 -11.00 7.05 1.14
C ILE A 38 -11.47 8.46 1.50
N PHE A 39 -12.17 8.59 2.63
CA PHE A 39 -12.67 9.88 3.10
C PHE A 39 -11.57 10.91 3.32
N VAL A 40 -10.45 10.53 3.96
CA VAL A 40 -9.31 11.44 4.17
C VAL A 40 -8.68 11.84 2.83
N ARG A 41 -8.51 10.89 1.90
CA ARG A 41 -7.96 11.18 0.56
C ARG A 41 -8.85 12.16 -0.20
N GLU A 42 -10.15 11.90 -0.23
CA GLU A 42 -11.12 12.82 -0.83
C GLU A 42 -11.01 14.19 -0.16
N LEU A 43 -11.02 14.25 1.17
CA LEU A 43 -10.99 15.50 1.91
C LEU A 43 -9.72 16.35 1.66
N ILE A 44 -8.56 15.70 1.52
CA ILE A 44 -7.28 16.38 1.25
C ILE A 44 -7.22 16.90 -0.20
N PHE A 45 -7.75 16.13 -1.15
CA PHE A 45 -7.69 16.47 -2.58
C PHE A 45 -8.95 17.19 -3.09
N ASP A 46 -10.00 17.34 -2.29
CA ASP A 46 -11.26 18.00 -2.66
C ASP A 46 -11.05 19.50 -2.85
N SER A 47 -10.63 19.85 -4.05
CA SER A 47 -10.46 21.23 -4.53
C SER A 47 -11.78 21.76 -5.07
N ARG A 48 -12.88 21.61 -4.32
CA ARG A 48 -14.18 22.11 -4.77
C ARG A 48 -14.21 23.65 -4.70
N ASP A 49 -14.20 24.23 -5.90
CA ASP A 49 -14.61 25.58 -6.26
C ASP A 49 -13.64 26.75 -6.04
N GLY A 50 -12.34 26.50 -5.85
CA GLY A 50 -11.28 27.52 -5.92
C GLY A 50 -11.36 28.66 -4.88
N SER A 51 -12.35 28.63 -3.98
CA SER A 51 -12.68 29.66 -2.99
C SER A 51 -12.37 29.25 -1.55
N ARG A 52 -12.05 27.97 -1.32
CA ARG A 52 -11.64 27.46 0.00
C ARG A 52 -10.12 27.47 0.09
N GLN A 53 -9.58 28.19 1.07
CA GLN A 53 -8.24 27.89 1.59
C GLN A 53 -8.31 26.47 2.14
N GLY A 54 -7.36 25.60 1.77
CA GLY A 54 -7.28 24.24 2.29
C GLY A 54 -7.21 24.22 3.82
N PHE A 55 -7.21 23.02 4.41
CA PHE A 55 -7.08 22.91 5.86
C PHE A 55 -5.79 23.58 6.36
N PRO A 56 -5.81 24.17 7.58
CA PRO A 56 -4.59 24.48 8.31
C PRO A 56 -3.66 23.27 8.33
N ILE A 57 -2.35 23.51 8.24
CA ILE A 57 -1.35 22.45 8.10
C ILE A 57 -1.39 21.48 9.28
N GLU A 58 -1.74 21.97 10.47
CA GLU A 58 -1.86 21.18 11.69
C GLU A 58 -2.98 20.14 11.56
N ILE A 59 -4.13 20.54 11.01
CA ILE A 59 -5.28 19.65 10.81
C ILE A 59 -4.98 18.64 9.69
N ALA A 60 -4.33 19.09 8.62
CA ALA A 60 -3.93 18.21 7.51
C ALA A 60 -2.93 17.14 7.98
N ALA A 61 -1.95 17.52 8.80
CA ALA A 61 -0.98 16.59 9.35
C ALA A 61 -1.64 15.51 10.23
N GLU A 62 -2.57 15.91 11.10
CA GLU A 62 -3.33 14.97 11.94
C GLU A 62 -4.23 14.03 11.11
N LEU A 63 -4.85 14.53 10.04
CA LEU A 63 -5.63 13.71 9.10
C LEU A 63 -4.80 12.62 8.42
N VAL A 64 -3.62 12.99 7.89
CA VAL A 64 -2.70 12.04 7.26
C VAL A 64 -2.21 11.01 8.29
N PHE A 65 -1.83 11.46 9.48
CA PHE A 65 -1.41 10.59 10.57
C PHE A 65 -2.50 9.57 10.96
N LEU A 66 -3.76 10.00 11.02
CA LEU A 66 -4.89 9.10 11.30
C LEU A 66 -5.12 8.10 10.17
N ALA A 67 -4.95 8.50 8.90
CA ALA A 67 -5.06 7.57 7.77
C ALA A 67 -3.97 6.48 7.81
N GLU A 68 -2.73 6.85 8.11
CA GLU A 68 -1.62 5.89 8.30
C GLU A 68 -1.88 4.97 9.50
N THR A 69 -2.32 5.54 10.62
CA THR A 69 -2.65 4.76 11.82
C THR A 69 -3.79 3.78 11.56
N ASN A 70 -4.77 4.17 10.76
CA ASN A 70 -5.86 3.30 10.36
C ASN A 70 -5.38 2.10 9.53
N VAL A 71 -4.40 2.29 8.63
CA VAL A 71 -3.73 1.17 7.92
C VAL A 71 -3.10 0.21 8.93
N MET A 72 -2.36 0.72 9.91
CA MET A 72 -1.72 -0.12 10.93
C MET A 72 -2.74 -0.90 11.76
N VAL A 73 -3.82 -0.27 12.21
CA VAL A 73 -4.90 -0.93 12.97
C VAL A 73 -5.54 -2.06 12.15
N ARG A 74 -5.83 -1.81 10.87
CA ARG A 74 -6.38 -2.82 9.95
C ARG A 74 -5.37 -3.95 9.69
N ALA A 75 -4.10 -3.62 9.51
CA ALA A 75 -3.02 -4.58 9.29
C ALA A 75 -2.80 -5.49 10.50
N ILE A 76 -2.85 -4.98 11.74
CA ILE A 76 -2.77 -5.80 12.96
C ILE A 76 -3.89 -6.83 13.00
N ARG A 77 -5.13 -6.41 12.70
CA ARG A 77 -6.30 -7.32 12.66
C ARG A 77 -6.14 -8.37 11.56
N LEU A 78 -5.64 -7.97 10.39
CA LEU A 78 -5.41 -8.85 9.25
C LEU A 78 -4.30 -9.88 9.53
N ALA A 79 -3.18 -9.43 10.09
CA ALA A 79 -2.05 -10.25 10.49
C ALA A 79 -2.49 -11.34 11.46
N LYS A 80 -3.27 -10.97 12.50
CA LYS A 80 -3.83 -11.92 13.46
C LYS A 80 -4.78 -12.92 12.82
N ARG A 81 -5.66 -12.46 11.91
CA ARG A 81 -6.68 -13.31 11.27
C ARG A 81 -6.10 -14.31 10.29
N LEU A 82 -5.10 -13.90 9.51
CA LEU A 82 -4.49 -14.75 8.47
C LEU A 82 -3.20 -15.44 8.93
N ASN A 83 -2.74 -15.14 10.16
CA ASN A 83 -1.47 -15.60 10.70
C ASN A 83 -0.27 -15.30 9.77
N ILE A 84 -0.25 -14.10 9.21
CA ILE A 84 0.81 -13.58 8.33
C ILE A 84 1.65 -12.53 9.07
N PRO A 85 2.93 -12.32 8.70
CA PRO A 85 3.74 -11.26 9.30
C PRO A 85 3.12 -9.88 9.07
N PHE A 86 3.26 -9.00 10.06
CA PHE A 86 2.66 -7.65 10.05
C PHE A 86 3.01 -6.84 8.79
N GLY A 87 4.27 -6.90 8.33
CA GLY A 87 4.69 -6.19 7.12
C GLY A 87 3.99 -6.67 5.85
N GLU A 88 3.62 -7.95 5.76
CA GLU A 88 2.84 -8.48 4.63
C GLU A 88 1.38 -8.02 4.73
N ALA A 89 0.83 -7.98 5.95
CA ALA A 89 -0.50 -7.43 6.19
C ALA A 89 -0.60 -5.95 5.80
N CYS A 90 0.40 -5.12 6.12
CA CYS A 90 0.45 -3.71 5.69
C CYS A 90 0.39 -3.59 4.16
N LYS A 91 1.29 -4.31 3.45
CA LYS A 91 1.31 -4.31 1.98
C LYS A 91 -0.03 -4.71 1.37
N LYS A 92 -0.70 -5.69 1.97
CA LYS A 92 -2.02 -6.16 1.50
C LYS A 92 -3.11 -5.10 1.70
N ILE A 93 -3.10 -4.39 2.83
CA ILE A 93 -4.03 -3.28 3.09
C ILE A 93 -3.75 -2.09 2.17
N GLU A 94 -2.49 -1.71 1.97
CA GLU A 94 -2.11 -0.62 1.06
C GLU A 94 -2.49 -0.94 -0.39
N ALA A 95 -2.30 -2.20 -0.81
CA ALA A 95 -2.72 -2.66 -2.13
C ALA A 95 -4.25 -2.59 -2.29
N GLU A 96 -5.02 -2.95 -1.26
CA GLU A 96 -6.48 -2.81 -1.22
C GLU A 96 -6.91 -1.34 -1.34
N ASP A 97 -6.30 -0.45 -0.57
CA ASP A 97 -6.61 0.99 -0.55
C ASP A 97 -6.20 1.72 -1.84
N SER A 98 -5.28 1.14 -2.62
CA SER A 98 -4.84 1.66 -3.92
C SER A 98 -5.79 1.31 -5.05
N LEU A 99 -6.71 0.37 -4.85
CA LEU A 99 -7.70 0.02 -5.86
C LEU A 99 -8.67 1.19 -6.05
N PRO A 100 -9.08 1.48 -7.30
CA PRO A 100 -10.11 2.47 -7.53
C PRO A 100 -11.37 2.05 -6.78
N VAL A 101 -11.95 2.96 -6.00
CA VAL A 101 -13.22 2.74 -5.31
C VAL A 101 -14.22 2.29 -6.36
N LYS A 102 -14.64 1.02 -6.28
CA LYS A 102 -15.69 0.50 -7.14
C LYS A 102 -16.97 1.14 -6.68
N VAL A 103 -17.28 2.32 -7.21
CA VAL A 103 -18.58 2.95 -7.06
C VAL A 103 -19.56 2.00 -7.73
N ASP A 104 -20.24 1.18 -6.92
CA ASP A 104 -21.24 0.27 -7.44
C ASP A 104 -22.29 1.11 -8.15
N SER A 105 -22.39 0.90 -9.46
CA SER A 105 -23.20 1.67 -10.42
C SER A 105 -24.71 1.67 -10.11
N PHE A 106 -25.13 1.07 -9.00
CA PHE A 106 -26.52 0.84 -8.60
C PHE A 106 -26.99 1.72 -7.43
N SER A 107 -26.11 2.48 -6.78
CA SER A 107 -26.46 3.32 -5.61
C SER A 107 -26.52 4.84 -5.89
N SER A 108 -26.33 5.27 -7.15
CA SER A 108 -26.43 6.69 -7.54
C SER A 108 -27.69 6.94 -8.38
N PRO A 109 -28.79 7.47 -7.81
CA PRO A 109 -30.00 7.79 -8.58
C PRO A 109 -29.86 9.04 -9.46
N THR A 110 -28.73 9.76 -9.40
CA THR A 110 -28.57 11.10 -10.00
C THR A 110 -27.50 11.23 -11.08
N VAL A 111 -26.85 10.14 -11.53
CA VAL A 111 -25.86 10.25 -12.61
C VAL A 111 -26.50 9.95 -13.95
N SER A 112 -26.79 11.02 -14.69
CA SER A 112 -27.20 11.02 -16.09
C SER A 112 -26.22 10.18 -16.93
N ARG A 113 -26.74 9.10 -17.54
CA ARG A 113 -26.01 8.22 -18.45
C ARG A 113 -25.36 9.03 -19.58
N THR A 114 -24.04 9.09 -19.62
CA THR A 114 -23.30 9.30 -20.86
C THR A 114 -22.63 7.98 -21.26
N PRO A 115 -22.77 7.52 -22.52
CA PRO A 115 -22.11 6.30 -22.96
C PRO A 115 -20.62 6.58 -23.16
N VAL A 116 -19.79 6.21 -22.19
CA VAL A 116 -18.34 6.16 -22.41
C VAL A 116 -18.06 4.94 -23.30
N THR A 117 -17.53 5.25 -24.48
CA THR A 117 -17.06 4.33 -25.49
C THR A 117 -16.07 3.33 -24.92
N GLN A 118 -16.48 2.06 -24.93
CA GLN A 118 -15.67 0.90 -24.62
C GLN A 118 -14.59 0.73 -25.70
N LYS A 119 -13.37 1.20 -25.45
CA LYS A 119 -12.19 0.82 -26.24
C LYS A 119 -11.49 -0.36 -25.57
N ALA A 120 -11.57 -1.52 -26.23
CA ALA A 120 -10.93 -2.79 -25.94
C ALA A 120 -9.44 -2.61 -25.52
N ARG A 121 -9.00 -3.19 -24.40
CA ARG A 121 -8.55 -4.59 -24.19
C ARG A 121 -7.43 -5.03 -25.13
N THR A 122 -6.20 -4.80 -24.68
CA THR A 122 -4.95 -5.60 -24.85
C THR A 122 -3.98 -5.02 -23.82
N ALA A 123 -3.24 -5.72 -22.96
CA ALA A 123 -2.99 -7.12 -22.74
C ALA A 123 -2.46 -7.25 -21.29
N GLN A 124 -2.92 -8.24 -20.53
CA GLN A 124 -2.06 -9.05 -19.66
C GLN A 124 -2.87 -10.19 -19.08
N GLU A 125 -2.93 -11.24 -19.86
CA GLU A 125 -3.17 -12.60 -19.38
C GLU A 125 -1.90 -13.04 -18.64
N LYS A 126 -2.03 -13.32 -17.34
CA LYS A 126 -1.35 -14.44 -16.67
C LYS A 126 -2.13 -14.80 -15.41
N THR A 127 -2.91 -15.85 -15.58
CA THR A 127 -3.30 -16.88 -14.60
C THR A 127 -2.27 -16.98 -13.45
N GLY A 128 -2.63 -16.98 -12.16
CA GLY A 128 -3.66 -17.78 -11.53
C GLY A 128 -3.12 -19.19 -11.28
N SER A 129 -2.45 -19.44 -10.15
CA SER A 129 -2.69 -20.60 -9.28
C SER A 129 -1.73 -20.65 -8.08
N ARG A 130 -2.31 -21.08 -6.96
CA ARG A 130 -1.77 -21.36 -5.63
C ARG A 130 -1.05 -22.70 -5.63
N ALA A 131 0.19 -22.77 -5.11
CA ALA A 131 0.82 -23.97 -4.54
C ALA A 131 2.19 -23.62 -3.91
N ASP A 132 2.24 -23.71 -2.59
CA ASP A 132 3.29 -24.22 -1.68
C ASP A 132 4.65 -24.69 -2.32
N GLU A 133 5.77 -24.08 -1.86
CA GLU A 133 7.21 -24.53 -1.85
C GLU A 133 7.91 -24.90 -3.19
N PRO A 134 9.27 -24.97 -3.29
CA PRO A 134 10.36 -24.28 -2.56
C PRO A 134 11.37 -23.57 -3.52
N LEU A 135 12.28 -22.78 -2.93
CA LEU A 135 13.61 -22.43 -3.46
C LEU A 135 13.72 -21.63 -4.77
N SER A 136 14.12 -20.37 -4.58
CA SER A 136 14.72 -19.42 -5.53
C SER A 136 15.97 -19.95 -6.27
N LEU A 137 15.83 -20.97 -7.11
CA LEU A 137 16.91 -21.46 -7.98
C LEU A 137 16.84 -20.92 -9.42
N PHE A 138 15.73 -20.28 -9.81
CA PHE A 138 15.55 -19.80 -11.18
C PHE A 138 16.37 -18.56 -11.55
N HIS A 139 16.88 -17.80 -10.58
CA HIS A 139 17.78 -16.66 -10.86
C HIS A 139 19.25 -17.05 -11.08
N ILE A 140 19.64 -18.28 -10.72
CA ILE A 140 21.01 -18.77 -10.91
C ILE A 140 21.22 -19.28 -12.34
N LEU A 141 20.16 -19.79 -13.00
CA LEU A 141 20.25 -20.38 -14.33
C LEU A 141 20.46 -19.39 -15.48
N THR A 142 20.17 -18.10 -15.27
CA THR A 142 20.26 -17.06 -16.32
C THR A 142 21.58 -16.30 -16.31
N ASN A 143 22.46 -16.56 -15.34
CA ASN A 143 23.73 -15.85 -15.26
C ASN A 143 24.76 -16.43 -16.24
N LYS A 144 25.06 -15.68 -17.31
CA LYS A 144 26.03 -16.04 -18.36
C LYS A 144 27.40 -16.42 -17.79
N TRP A 145 27.83 -15.77 -16.70
CA TRP A 145 29.12 -16.03 -16.07
C TRP A 145 29.20 -17.37 -15.35
N LEU A 146 28.07 -17.88 -14.86
CA LEU A 146 28.03 -19.16 -14.15
C LEU A 146 28.23 -20.33 -15.14
N TRP A 147 27.62 -20.23 -16.32
CA TRP A 147 27.86 -21.17 -17.43
C TRP A 147 29.31 -21.13 -17.92
N ALA A 148 29.93 -19.94 -18.01
CA ALA A 148 31.34 -19.82 -18.38
C ALA A 148 32.27 -20.56 -17.39
N MET A 149 32.01 -20.45 -16.08
CA MET A 149 32.80 -21.15 -15.05
C MET A 149 32.62 -22.67 -15.09
N ILE A 150 31.40 -23.16 -15.31
CA ILE A 150 31.14 -24.60 -15.47
C ILE A 150 31.86 -25.14 -16.70
N PHE A 151 31.81 -24.42 -17.82
CA PHE A 151 32.47 -24.83 -19.06
C PHE A 151 34.00 -24.83 -18.92
N ALA A 152 34.57 -23.85 -18.21
CA ALA A 152 36.00 -23.78 -17.90
C ALA A 152 36.47 -24.92 -16.98
N GLY A 153 35.66 -25.29 -15.98
CA GLY A 153 35.96 -26.44 -15.11
C GLY A 153 35.89 -27.77 -15.87
N ALA A 154 34.88 -27.94 -16.74
CA ALA A 154 34.74 -29.13 -17.56
C ALA A 154 35.87 -29.26 -18.60
N SER A 155 36.27 -28.17 -19.25
CA SER A 155 37.39 -28.16 -20.19
C SER A 155 38.70 -28.49 -19.48
N TYR A 156 38.95 -27.92 -18.30
CA TYR A 156 40.13 -28.26 -17.50
C TYR A 156 40.17 -29.76 -17.17
N ARG A 157 39.04 -30.35 -16.76
CA ARG A 157 38.93 -31.79 -16.45
C ARG A 157 39.19 -32.68 -17.67
N TYR A 158 38.81 -32.24 -18.86
CA TYR A 158 38.93 -33.02 -20.10
C TYR A 158 40.30 -32.86 -20.79
N LEU A 159 40.95 -31.70 -20.60
CA LEU A 159 42.31 -31.45 -21.10
C LEU A 159 43.40 -31.97 -20.15
N TRP A 160 43.10 -32.11 -18.85
CA TRP A 160 44.05 -32.63 -17.85
C TRP A 160 44.71 -33.98 -18.22
N PRO A 161 43.98 -34.99 -18.74
CA PRO A 161 44.56 -36.29 -19.10
C PRO A 161 45.55 -36.20 -20.26
N TRP A 162 45.38 -35.23 -21.15
CA TRP A 162 46.21 -35.05 -22.34
C TRP A 162 47.57 -34.44 -22.00
N PHE A 163 47.58 -33.48 -21.06
CA PHE A 163 48.81 -32.92 -20.50
C PHE A 163 49.56 -33.90 -19.59
N SER A 164 48.88 -34.75 -18.82
CA SER A 164 49.58 -35.76 -18.00
C SER A 164 50.23 -36.89 -18.81
N ALA A 165 49.73 -37.16 -20.03
CA ALA A 165 50.25 -38.23 -20.89
C ALA A 165 51.54 -37.83 -21.64
N THR A 166 51.96 -36.57 -21.59
CA THR A 166 53.13 -36.05 -22.32
C THR A 166 54.36 -35.81 -21.43
N TYR A 167 54.26 -36.10 -20.12
CA TYR A 167 55.32 -35.90 -19.14
C TYR A 167 55.70 -37.18 -18.36
N LEU A 168 55.49 -38.35 -18.97
CA LEU A 168 56.00 -39.66 -18.50
C LEU A 168 56.58 -40.41 -19.70
#